data_AF-A0A4Y2IEG5-F1
#
_entry.id   AF-A0A4Y2IEG5-F1
#
_cell.length_a   1.000
_cell.length_b   1.000
_cell.length_c   1.000
_cell.angle_alpha   90.00
_cell.angle_beta   90.00
_cell.angle_gamma   90.00
#
_symmetry.space_group_name_H-M   'P 1'
#
loop_
_entity.id
_entity.type
_entity.pdbx_description
1 polymer ?
#
loop_
_entity_poly.entity_id
_entity_poly.type
_entity_poly.pdbx_seq_one_letter_code
_entity_poly.pdbx_strand_id
1 'polypeptide(L)'
;MRSLKHTGGLSRGRGISESTLTKWILTMSIVTTISYQVKDFCGLSFITSEHHTDARNSRILRDNDDVQKLGSWFESRDPFLVSDFVMSIGTGILGDERANCHRAFNVENFSMNCIVGKIFEEVKFVRKNRVKSLRGFKSKVKIGNGRDSRESRNAFP
;
A
#
# COMPACT_ATOMS: atom_id res chain seq x y z
N MET A 1 -11.56 7.18 -2.56
CA MET A 1 -11.83 5.74 -2.35
C MET A 1 -12.63 5.54 -1.08
N ARG A 2 -13.79 4.89 -1.15
CA ARG A 2 -14.34 4.25 0.06
C ARG A 2 -13.30 3.24 0.53
N SER A 3 -12.92 3.29 1.80
CA SER A 3 -12.16 2.22 2.44
C SER A 3 -12.81 0.89 2.06
N LEU A 4 -12.03 -0.05 1.54
CA LEU A 4 -12.46 -1.43 1.44
C LEU A 4 -12.87 -1.84 2.86
N LYS A 5 -14.17 -2.06 3.07
CA LYS A 5 -14.69 -2.45 4.38
C LYS A 5 -14.44 -3.95 4.52
N HIS A 6 -13.26 -4.32 4.99
CA HIS A 6 -13.09 -5.63 5.61
C HIS A 6 -13.45 -5.49 7.09
N THR A 7 -14.51 -6.17 7.51
CA THR A 7 -15.00 -6.15 8.90
C THR A 7 -14.45 -7.39 9.60
N GLY A 8 -13.69 -7.21 10.69
CA GLY A 8 -13.26 -8.30 11.58
C GLY A 8 -11.98 -9.04 11.15
N GLY A 9 -10.81 -8.39 11.26
CA GLY A 9 -9.52 -9.06 11.06
C GLY A 9 -8.43 -8.49 11.96
N LEU A 10 -7.38 -9.30 12.20
CA LEU A 10 -6.15 -8.99 12.97
C LEU A 10 -5.43 -7.71 12.49
N SER A 11 -5.86 -7.14 11.36
CA SER A 11 -5.33 -5.94 10.71
C SER A 11 -5.95 -4.62 11.20
N ARG A 12 -6.98 -4.63 12.06
CA ARG A 12 -7.50 -3.40 12.70
C ARG A 12 -7.76 -3.60 14.19
N GLY A 13 -6.97 -2.91 15.02
CA GLY A 13 -7.11 -2.86 16.47
C GLY A 13 -6.12 -1.90 17.12
N ARG A 14 -6.35 -1.52 18.38
CA ARG A 14 -5.43 -0.70 19.17
C ARG A 14 -4.16 -1.53 19.42
N GLY A 15 -3.01 -1.10 18.88
CA GLY A 15 -1.71 -1.79 19.07
C GLY A 15 -1.17 -2.59 17.88
N ILE A 16 -1.90 -2.68 16.76
CA ILE A 16 -1.36 -3.23 15.50
C ILE A 16 -0.65 -2.09 14.75
N SER A 17 0.69 -2.05 14.83
CA SER A 17 1.48 -1.16 13.98
C SER A 17 1.68 -1.76 12.59
N GLU A 18 2.01 -0.92 11.60
CA GLU A 18 2.37 -1.35 10.24
C GLU A 18 3.50 -2.40 10.24
N SER A 19 4.48 -2.25 11.15
CA SER A 19 5.57 -3.23 11.30
C SER A 19 5.05 -4.60 11.76
N THR A 20 4.06 -4.63 12.64
CA THR A 20 3.44 -5.88 13.12
C THR A 20 2.63 -6.55 12.01
N LEU A 21 1.86 -5.75 11.26
CA LEU A 21 1.12 -6.24 10.10
C LEU A 21 2.06 -6.82 9.03
N THR A 22 3.14 -6.11 8.73
CA THR A 22 4.15 -6.55 7.75
C THR A 22 4.78 -7.88 8.17
N LYS A 23 5.21 -7.99 9.44
CA LYS A 23 5.75 -9.25 9.98
C LYS A 23 4.74 -10.38 9.86
N TRP A 24 3.46 -10.12 10.17
CA TRP A 24 2.42 -11.13 10.09
C TRP A 24 2.19 -11.61 8.65
N ILE A 25 2.06 -10.68 7.68
CA ILE A 25 1.88 -11.01 6.26
C ILE A 25 3.04 -11.86 5.75
N LEU A 26 4.29 -11.44 6.03
CA LEU A 26 5.49 -12.17 5.61
C LEU A 26 5.63 -13.53 6.30
N THR A 27 5.25 -13.63 7.57
CA THR A 27 5.34 -14.89 8.33
C THR A 27 4.26 -15.87 7.90
N MET A 28 3.07 -15.39 7.49
CA MET A 28 1.95 -16.26 7.17
C MET A 28 2.21 -17.15 5.96
N SER A 29 2.94 -16.67 4.95
CA SER A 29 3.35 -17.49 3.80
C SER A 29 4.26 -18.65 4.22
N ILE A 30 5.21 -18.38 5.12
CA ILE A 30 6.13 -19.37 5.68
C ILE A 30 5.35 -20.40 6.52
N VAL A 31 4.49 -19.92 7.41
CA VAL A 31 3.68 -20.77 8.29
C VAL A 31 2.72 -21.65 7.49
N THR A 32 2.15 -21.15 6.40
CA THR A 32 1.29 -21.94 5.51
C THR A 32 2.08 -23.09 4.87
N THR A 33 3.31 -22.82 4.40
CA THR A 33 4.21 -23.84 3.84
C THR A 33 4.55 -24.91 4.86
N ILE A 34 4.95 -24.51 6.08
CA ILE A 34 5.24 -25.45 7.18
C ILE A 34 4.00 -26.29 7.51
N SER A 35 2.83 -25.66 7.55
CA SER A 35 1.56 -26.35 7.80
C SER A 35 1.26 -27.39 6.73
N TYR A 36 1.54 -27.12 5.45
CA TYR A 36 1.42 -28.11 4.39
C TYR A 36 2.40 -29.27 4.54
N GLN A 37 3.66 -29.00 4.88
CA GLN A 37 4.67 -30.05 5.08
C GLN A 37 4.34 -30.94 6.29
N VAL A 38 3.89 -30.36 7.41
CA VAL A 38 3.45 -31.12 8.59
C VAL A 38 2.24 -31.98 8.27
N LYS A 39 1.30 -31.48 7.45
CA LYS A 39 0.15 -32.26 6.99
C LYS A 39 0.58 -33.47 6.18
N ASP A 40 1.47 -33.27 5.21
CA ASP A 40 2.00 -34.33 4.36
C ASP A 40 2.74 -35.39 5.19
N PHE A 41 3.61 -34.96 6.11
CA PHE A 41 4.30 -35.84 7.05
C PHE A 41 3.35 -36.68 7.91
N CYS A 42 2.25 -36.09 8.40
CA CYS A 42 1.25 -36.80 9.20
C CYS A 42 0.23 -37.59 8.37
N GLY A 43 0.28 -37.54 7.03
CA GLY A 43 -0.71 -38.16 6.15
C GLY A 43 -2.13 -37.57 6.29
N LEU A 44 -2.25 -36.32 6.76
CA LEU A 44 -3.52 -35.67 7.01
C LEU A 44 -3.97 -34.86 5.79
N SER A 45 -5.18 -35.15 5.29
CA SER A 45 -5.83 -34.36 4.24
C SER A 45 -6.99 -33.55 4.82
N PHE A 46 -6.93 -32.23 4.67
CA PHE A 46 -8.01 -31.32 5.08
C PHE A 46 -8.93 -30.93 3.92
N ILE A 47 -8.84 -31.60 2.77
CA ILE A 47 -9.61 -31.27 1.55
C ILE A 47 -11.14 -31.33 1.82
N THR A 48 -11.56 -32.15 2.79
CA THR A 48 -12.96 -32.33 3.21
C THR A 48 -13.31 -31.62 4.51
N SER A 49 -12.35 -30.97 5.18
CA SER A 49 -12.58 -30.28 6.45
C SER A 49 -13.31 -28.96 6.23
N GLU A 50 -14.46 -28.81 6.89
CA GLU A 50 -15.24 -27.55 6.90
C GLU A 50 -14.43 -26.36 7.45
N HIS A 51 -13.43 -26.63 8.29
CA HIS A 51 -12.56 -25.60 8.87
C HIS A 51 -11.47 -25.09 7.90
N HIS A 52 -11.27 -25.74 6.75
CA HIS A 52 -10.22 -25.39 5.78
C HIS A 52 -10.76 -25.17 4.37
N THR A 53 -11.92 -24.53 4.25
CA THR A 53 -12.55 -24.26 2.94
C THR A 53 -11.66 -23.46 1.98
N ASP A 54 -10.80 -22.58 2.48
CA ASP A 54 -9.83 -21.79 1.69
C ASP A 54 -8.70 -22.63 1.09
N ALA A 55 -8.35 -23.76 1.71
CA ALA A 55 -7.34 -24.68 1.17
C ALA A 55 -7.92 -25.64 0.12
N ARG A 56 -9.20 -25.50 -0.24
CA ARG A 56 -9.84 -26.36 -1.24
C ARG A 56 -9.33 -26.00 -2.63
N ASN A 57 -9.04 -27.02 -3.45
CA ASN A 57 -8.56 -26.86 -4.82
C ASN A 57 -9.41 -25.88 -5.65
N SER A 58 -10.74 -25.86 -5.47
CA SER A 58 -11.60 -24.93 -6.19
C SER A 58 -11.39 -23.46 -5.83
N ARG A 59 -11.03 -23.13 -4.58
CA ARG A 59 -10.71 -21.77 -4.16
C ARG A 59 -9.30 -21.39 -4.60
N ILE A 60 -8.33 -22.29 -4.43
CA ILE A 60 -6.96 -22.09 -4.92
C ILE A 60 -6.94 -21.82 -6.43
N LEU A 61 -7.69 -22.61 -7.21
CA LEU A 61 -7.80 -22.41 -8.66
C LEU A 61 -8.42 -21.06 -9.01
N ARG A 62 -9.45 -20.63 -8.27
CA ARG A 62 -10.08 -19.32 -8.47
C ARG A 62 -9.13 -18.18 -8.12
N ASP A 63 -8.41 -18.28 -7.01
CA ASP A 63 -7.44 -17.28 -6.58
C ASP A 63 -6.32 -17.16 -7.63
N ASN A 64 -5.83 -18.28 -8.17
CA ASN A 64 -4.86 -18.28 -9.25
C ASN A 64 -5.41 -17.61 -10.53
N ASP A 65 -6.65 -17.92 -10.92
CA ASP A 65 -7.33 -17.29 -12.07
C ASP A 65 -7.51 -15.77 -11.86
N ASP A 66 -7.90 -15.35 -10.66
CA ASP A 66 -8.05 -13.94 -10.32
C ASP A 66 -6.71 -13.19 -10.28
N VAL A 67 -5.62 -13.85 -9.84
CA VAL A 67 -4.25 -13.32 -9.96
C VAL A 67 -3.86 -13.13 -11.43
N GLN A 68 -4.18 -14.09 -12.30
CA GLN A 68 -3.92 -13.97 -13.75
C GLN A 68 -4.72 -12.82 -14.38
N LYS A 69 -5.99 -12.67 -14.03
CA LYS A 69 -6.82 -11.53 -14.48
C LYS A 69 -6.24 -10.20 -14.02
N LEU A 70 -5.79 -10.13 -12.77
CA LEU A 70 -5.19 -8.92 -12.22
C LEU A 70 -3.87 -8.58 -12.93
N GLY A 71 -3.04 -9.59 -13.20
CA GLY A 71 -1.83 -9.46 -14.02
C GLY A 71 -2.13 -8.91 -15.41
N SER A 72 -3.06 -9.54 -16.12
CA SER A 72 -3.51 -9.11 -17.46
C SER A 72 -4.06 -7.67 -17.44
N TRP A 73 -4.77 -7.29 -16.37
CA TRP A 73 -5.26 -5.93 -16.20
C TRP A 73 -4.12 -4.93 -16.05
N PHE A 74 -3.11 -5.23 -15.23
CA PHE A 74 -1.93 -4.39 -15.06
C PHE A 74 -1.06 -4.29 -16.32
N GLU A 75 -0.98 -5.35 -17.14
CA GLU A 75 -0.27 -5.30 -18.42
C GLU A 75 -0.88 -4.26 -19.37
N SER A 76 -2.21 -4.15 -19.41
CA SER A 76 -2.91 -3.14 -20.21
C SER A 76 -2.91 -1.74 -19.58
N ARG A 77 -2.80 -1.66 -18.24
CA ARG A 77 -2.96 -0.45 -17.43
C ARG A 77 -1.91 -0.38 -16.35
N ASP A 78 -0.67 -0.12 -16.76
CA ASP A 78 0.44 0.03 -15.83
C ASP A 78 0.19 1.21 -14.87
N PRO A 79 0.03 0.96 -13.56
CA PRO A 79 -0.22 2.01 -12.58
C PRO A 79 1.07 2.78 -12.21
N PHE A 80 2.24 2.33 -12.67
CA PHE A 80 3.56 2.87 -12.38
C PHE A 80 4.28 3.40 -13.62
N LEU A 81 3.53 3.83 -14.64
CA LEU A 81 4.08 4.51 -15.80
C LEU A 81 5.01 5.65 -15.38
N VAL A 82 6.16 5.74 -16.04
CA VAL A 82 7.09 6.85 -15.85
C VAL A 82 6.38 8.15 -16.23
N SER A 83 6.29 9.05 -15.26
CA SER A 83 5.62 10.34 -15.39
C SER A 83 6.46 11.42 -14.74
N ASP A 84 6.40 12.62 -15.31
CA ASP A 84 7.06 13.81 -14.77
C ASP A 84 6.42 14.28 -13.45
N PHE A 85 5.26 13.71 -13.10
CA PHE A 85 4.48 14.12 -11.94
C PHE A 85 4.26 12.96 -10.96
N VAL A 86 4.27 13.29 -9.67
CA VAL A 86 3.94 12.33 -8.61
C VAL A 86 2.44 12.20 -8.49
N MET A 87 1.86 11.04 -8.83
CA MET A 87 0.42 10.80 -8.73
C MET A 87 0.07 9.81 -7.62
N SER A 88 -0.99 10.10 -6.88
CA SER A 88 -1.59 9.12 -5.97
C SER A 88 -2.46 8.14 -6.76
N ILE A 89 -2.06 6.88 -6.85
CA ILE A 89 -2.81 5.81 -7.55
C ILE A 89 -4.26 5.69 -7.01
N GLY A 90 -4.43 5.78 -5.69
CA GLY A 90 -5.74 5.63 -5.07
C GLY A 90 -6.70 6.82 -5.29
N THR A 91 -6.17 8.03 -5.44
CA THR A 91 -7.00 9.24 -5.50
C THR A 91 -6.93 9.99 -6.84
N GLY A 92 -6.00 9.62 -7.71
CA GLY A 92 -5.67 10.37 -8.93
C GLY A 92 -5.10 11.76 -8.67
N ILE A 93 -4.75 12.11 -7.43
CA ILE A 93 -4.23 13.43 -7.08
C ILE A 93 -2.81 13.57 -7.63
N LEU A 94 -2.61 14.61 -8.43
CA LEU A 94 -1.30 15.01 -8.94
C LEU A 94 -0.58 15.90 -7.91
N GLY A 95 0.67 15.58 -7.64
CA GLY A 95 1.60 16.44 -6.90
C GLY A 95 2.10 17.57 -7.79
N ASP A 96 2.18 18.76 -7.21
CA ASP A 96 2.93 19.89 -7.77
C ASP A 96 4.41 19.80 -7.37
N GLU A 97 5.20 20.80 -7.75
CA GLU A 97 6.63 20.93 -7.39
C GLU A 97 6.90 20.91 -5.88
N ARG A 98 5.88 21.11 -5.03
CA ARG A 98 6.02 21.06 -3.57
C ARG A 98 6.01 19.64 -3.05
N ALA A 99 5.48 18.66 -3.79
CA ALA A 99 5.50 17.25 -3.41
C ALA A 99 6.89 16.65 -3.67
N ASN A 100 7.56 16.19 -2.62
CA ASN A 100 8.89 15.58 -2.73
C ASN A 100 8.94 14.15 -2.13
N CYS A 101 7.79 13.52 -1.89
CA CYS A 101 7.72 12.18 -1.30
C CYS A 101 8.43 11.10 -2.12
N HIS A 102 8.51 11.24 -3.44
CA HIS A 102 9.31 10.39 -4.32
C HIS A 102 10.82 10.45 -4.04
N ARG A 103 11.31 11.52 -3.39
CA ARG A 103 12.71 11.73 -2.98
C ARG A 103 12.89 11.56 -1.47
N ALA A 104 11.99 10.84 -0.79
CA ALA A 104 12.02 10.70 0.66
C ALA A 104 13.40 10.27 1.18
N PHE A 105 13.99 9.24 0.57
CA PHE A 105 15.32 8.74 0.93
C PHE A 105 16.40 9.83 0.83
N ASN A 106 16.44 10.60 -0.27
CA ASN A 106 17.45 11.64 -0.47
C ASN A 106 17.28 12.80 0.51
N VAL A 107 16.03 13.19 0.81
CA VAL A 107 15.70 14.25 1.79
C VAL A 107 16.07 13.80 3.20
N GLU A 108 15.80 12.55 3.55
CA GLU A 108 16.17 11.95 4.82
C GLU A 108 17.69 11.85 4.96
N ASN A 109 18.39 11.31 3.97
CA ASN A 109 19.84 11.18 3.99
C ASN A 109 20.54 12.54 4.13
N PHE A 110 20.07 13.56 3.41
CA PHE A 110 20.54 14.94 3.58
C PHE A 110 20.31 15.45 5.01
N SER A 111 19.13 15.19 5.58
CA SER A 111 18.78 15.62 6.93
C SER A 111 19.63 14.89 7.99
N MET A 112 19.89 13.60 7.81
CA MET A 112 20.75 12.80 8.67
C MET A 112 22.19 13.31 8.64
N ASN A 113 22.72 13.59 7.46
CA ASN A 113 24.06 14.17 7.31
C ASN A 113 24.21 15.54 7.99
N CYS A 114 23.12 16.31 8.09
CA CYS A 114 23.12 17.58 8.82
C CYS A 114 23.19 17.41 10.35
N ILE A 115 22.92 16.21 10.88
CA ILE A 115 22.89 15.89 12.31
C ILE A 115 24.19 15.19 12.74
N VAL A 116 24.76 14.35 11.89
CA VAL A 116 26.01 13.63 12.18
C VAL A 116 27.11 14.61 12.60
N GLY A 117 27.73 14.34 13.75
CA GLY A 117 28.84 15.13 14.29
C GLY A 117 28.45 16.41 15.05
N LYS A 118 27.15 16.71 15.18
CA LYS A 118 26.67 17.86 15.98
C LYS A 118 26.25 17.46 17.38
N ILE A 119 26.45 18.36 18.33
CA ILE A 119 25.86 18.25 19.67
C ILE A 119 24.36 18.59 19.64
N PHE A 120 23.61 18.10 20.62
CA PHE A 120 22.14 18.18 20.63
C PHE A 120 21.60 19.63 20.51
N GLU A 121 22.28 20.60 21.13
CA GLU A 121 21.90 22.02 21.09
C GLU A 121 22.01 22.66 19.69
N GLU A 122 22.89 22.12 18.83
CA GLU A 122 23.12 22.61 17.48
C GLU A 122 22.18 21.99 16.44
N VAL A 123 21.49 20.90 16.80
CA VAL A 123 20.54 20.23 15.91
C VAL A 123 19.28 21.07 15.78
N LYS A 124 19.02 21.56 14.56
CA LYS A 124 17.82 22.34 14.25
C LYS A 124 16.92 21.60 13.27
N PHE A 125 15.69 21.33 13.70
CA PHE A 125 14.67 20.73 12.84
C PHE A 125 13.96 21.82 12.03
N VAL A 126 14.25 21.88 10.73
CA VAL A 126 13.66 22.87 9.83
C VAL A 126 12.54 22.25 8.99
N ARG A 127 11.37 22.89 8.96
CA ARG A 127 10.20 22.41 8.16
C ARG A 127 10.48 22.30 6.66
N LYS A 128 11.49 23.02 6.15
CA LYS A 128 11.90 22.96 4.73
C LYS A 128 12.59 21.63 4.39
N ASN A 129 13.26 21.01 5.35
CA ASN A 129 14.02 19.75 5.19
C ASN A 129 13.15 18.51 5.44
N ARG A 130 11.82 18.65 5.50
CA ARG A 130 10.92 17.51 5.71
C ARG A 130 10.40 16.98 4.38
N VAL A 131 10.06 15.69 4.37
CA VAL A 131 9.29 15.08 3.29
C VAL A 131 7.84 15.62 3.30
N LYS A 132 7.38 16.07 2.15
CA LYS A 132 6.06 16.63 1.88
C LYS A 132 5.27 15.60 1.07
N SER A 133 4.22 15.07 1.69
CA SER A 133 3.35 14.07 1.07
C SER A 133 2.21 14.72 0.28
N LEU A 134 1.54 13.91 -0.54
CA LEU A 134 0.33 14.29 -1.27
C LEU A 134 -0.90 14.56 -0.38
N ARG A 135 -0.81 14.33 0.94
CA ARG A 135 -1.96 14.37 1.88
C ARG A 135 -2.63 15.76 1.98
N GLY A 136 -1.92 16.83 1.63
CA GLY A 136 -2.43 18.21 1.65
C GLY A 136 -2.93 18.73 0.30
N PHE A 137 -2.82 17.93 -0.76
CA PHE A 137 -3.17 18.35 -2.11
C PHE A 137 -4.68 18.26 -2.32
N LYS A 138 -5.27 19.31 -2.89
CA LYS A 138 -6.71 19.35 -3.19
C LYS A 138 -6.91 18.84 -4.61
N SER A 139 -7.83 17.89 -4.80
CA SER A 139 -8.28 17.42 -6.11
C SER A 139 -9.27 18.38 -6.79
N LYS A 140 -9.26 19.67 -6.44
CA LYS A 140 -10.33 20.61 -6.79
C LYS A 140 -9.96 21.39 -8.05
N VAL A 141 -10.71 21.14 -9.12
CA VAL A 141 -10.74 22.00 -10.31
C VAL A 141 -11.86 23.01 -10.12
N LYS A 142 -11.58 24.31 -10.31
CA LYS A 142 -12.60 25.35 -10.25
C LYS A 142 -13.31 25.44 -11.60
N ILE A 143 -14.55 24.96 -11.68
CA ILE A 143 -15.37 25.05 -12.89
C ILE A 143 -16.33 26.25 -12.70
N GLY A 144 -16.01 27.38 -13.33
CA GLY A 144 -16.80 28.62 -13.28
C GLY A 144 -16.70 29.42 -11.98
N ASN A 145 -17.58 30.43 -11.82
CA ASN A 145 -17.66 31.30 -10.64
C ASN A 145 -18.43 30.68 -9.44
N GLY A 146 -18.79 29.40 -9.51
CA GLY A 146 -19.45 28.65 -8.43
C GLY A 146 -18.47 27.79 -7.61
N ARG A 147 -18.85 27.48 -6.37
CA ARG A 147 -18.03 26.77 -5.36
C ARG A 147 -17.47 25.43 -5.88
N ASP A 148 -16.25 25.11 -5.44
CA ASP A 148 -15.50 23.89 -5.77
C ASP A 148 -16.33 22.60 -5.72
N SER A 149 -16.57 21.99 -6.88
CA SER A 149 -17.13 20.65 -7.00
C SER A 149 -16.01 19.60 -7.03
N ARG A 150 -16.28 18.41 -6.47
CA ARG A 150 -15.42 17.23 -6.67
C ARG A 150 -15.75 16.65 -8.03
N GLU A 151 -14.83 16.77 -8.96
CA GLU A 151 -14.95 16.16 -10.28
C GLU A 151 -14.99 14.63 -10.12
N SER A 152 -16.14 14.02 -10.39
CA SER A 152 -16.27 12.58 -10.58
C SER A 152 -15.65 12.23 -11.92
N ARG A 153 -14.36 11.89 -11.92
CA ARG A 153 -13.67 11.47 -13.13
C ARG A 153 -14.00 10.01 -13.43
N ASN A 154 -14.51 9.81 -14.63
CA ASN A 154 -14.74 8.53 -15.26
C ASN A 154 -13.48 7.65 -15.16
N ALA A 155 -13.72 6.34 -15.03
CA ALA A 155 -12.70 5.32 -15.08
C ALA A 155 -11.78 5.55 -16.29
N PHE A 156 -10.47 5.38 -16.06
CA PHE A 156 -9.44 5.40 -17.10
C PHE A 156 -9.87 4.59 -18.33
N PRO A 157 -9.47 5.01 -19.55
CA PRO A 157 -9.69 4.22 -20.77
C PRO A 157 -9.15 2.80 -20.63
#